data_AF-N2BGG7-F1
#
_entry.id   AF-N2BGG7-F1
#
_cell.length_a   1.000
_cell.length_b   1.000
_cell.length_c   1.000
_cell.angle_alpha   90.00
_cell.angle_beta   90.00
_cell.angle_gamma   90.00
#
_symmetry.space_group_name_H-M   'P 1'
#
loop_
_entity.id
_entity.type
_entity.pdbx_description
1 polymer ?
#
loop_
_entity_poly.entity_id
_entity_poly.type
_entity_poly.pdbx_seq_one_letter_code
_entity_poly.pdbx_strand_id
1 'polypeptide(L)'
;MLTMIAAINEFERQNLLERQREGIAIAKKAGKYKGGQVKKIDDSLFTAAYERYKARQINKVQFARELHISRPTLDKLLKERVAP
;
A
#
# COMPACT_ATOMS: atom_id res chain seq x y z
N MET A 1 -38.37 18.28 -19.84
CA MET A 1 -37.58 19.03 -18.83
C MET A 1 -36.60 18.11 -18.07
N LEU A 2 -36.94 16.84 -17.81
CA LEU A 2 -36.06 15.87 -17.13
C LEU A 2 -34.69 15.68 -17.83
N THR A 3 -34.67 15.65 -19.15
CA THR A 3 -33.46 15.49 -19.98
C THR A 3 -32.47 16.64 -19.83
N MET A 4 -32.97 17.87 -19.71
CA MET A 4 -32.14 19.06 -19.52
C MET A 4 -31.52 19.08 -18.11
N ILE A 5 -32.29 18.70 -17.08
CA ILE A 5 -31.81 18.60 -15.70
C ILE A 5 -30.77 17.48 -15.56
N ALA A 6 -30.96 16.36 -16.24
CA ALA A 6 -29.96 15.29 -16.28
C ALA A 6 -28.64 15.75 -16.92
N ALA A 7 -28.72 16.45 -18.05
CA ALA A 7 -27.54 17.00 -18.72
C ALA A 7 -26.76 18.00 -17.85
N ILE A 8 -27.45 18.84 -17.09
CA ILE A 8 -26.81 19.79 -16.16
C ILE A 8 -26.09 19.05 -15.03
N ASN A 9 -26.72 18.04 -14.43
CA ASN A 9 -26.09 17.24 -13.37
C ASN A 9 -24.82 16.52 -13.87
N GLU A 10 -24.86 15.98 -15.08
CA GLU A 10 -23.69 15.35 -15.70
C GLU A 10 -22.56 16.36 -15.93
N PHE A 11 -22.89 17.55 -16.42
CA PHE A 11 -21.92 18.64 -16.61
C PHE A 11 -21.26 19.07 -15.30
N GLU A 12 -22.05 19.29 -14.24
CA GLU A 12 -21.53 19.66 -12.92
C GLU A 12 -20.62 18.56 -12.34
N ARG A 13 -21.00 17.29 -12.53
CA ARG A 13 -20.18 16.15 -12.12
C ARG A 13 -18.83 16.11 -12.86
N GLN A 14 -18.82 16.39 -14.17
CA GLN A 14 -17.56 16.47 -14.92
C GLN A 14 -16.67 17.60 -14.40
N ASN A 15 -17.23 18.81 -14.21
CA ASN A 15 -16.47 19.94 -13.67
C ASN A 15 -15.86 19.65 -12.30
N LEU A 16 -16.59 18.95 -11.43
CA LEU A 16 -16.08 18.55 -10.11
C LEU A 16 -14.91 17.57 -10.23
N LEU A 17 -15.03 16.57 -11.11
CA LEU A 17 -13.97 15.60 -11.37
C LEU A 17 -12.73 16.24 -11.99
N GLU A 18 -12.88 17.22 -12.87
CA GLU A 18 -11.77 17.98 -13.45
C GLU A 18 -10.97 18.71 -12.37
N ARG A 19 -11.64 19.49 -11.52
CA ARG A 19 -10.99 20.17 -10.39
C ARG A 19 -10.33 19.19 -9.41
N GLN A 20 -10.98 18.06 -9.15
CA GLN A 20 -10.40 17.01 -8.32
C GLN A 20 -9.11 16.45 -8.94
N ARG A 21 -9.10 16.18 -10.25
CA ARG A 21 -7.92 15.70 -10.99
C ARG A 21 -6.78 16.71 -10.94
N GLU A 22 -7.08 17.99 -11.13
CA GLU A 22 -6.09 19.08 -11.00
C GLU A 22 -5.49 19.11 -9.59
N GLY A 23 -6.34 19.07 -8.56
CA GLY A 23 -5.90 19.01 -7.16
C GLY A 23 -5.02 17.80 -6.86
N ILE A 24 -5.40 16.61 -7.34
CA ILE A 24 -4.61 15.39 -7.22
C ILE A 24 -3.26 15.54 -7.94
N ALA A 25 -3.24 16.13 -9.14
CA ALA A 25 -2.01 16.35 -9.90
C ALA A 25 -1.03 17.26 -9.16
N ILE A 26 -1.53 18.36 -8.59
CA ILE A 26 -0.73 19.27 -7.75
C ILE A 26 -0.19 18.53 -6.52
N ALA A 27 -1.03 17.79 -5.80
CA ALA A 27 -0.63 17.05 -4.62
C ALA A 27 0.37 15.91 -4.92
N LYS A 28 0.27 15.26 -6.09
CA LYS A 28 1.26 14.30 -6.58
C LYS A 28 2.60 14.98 -6.89
N LYS A 29 2.60 16.11 -7.60
CA LYS A 29 3.81 16.91 -7.86
C LYS A 29 4.48 17.38 -6.56
N ALA A 30 3.68 17.72 -5.56
CA ALA A 30 4.15 18.09 -4.22
C ALA A 30 4.56 16.90 -3.33
N GLY A 31 4.51 15.65 -3.83
CA GLY A 31 4.94 14.47 -3.08
C GLY A 31 4.05 14.09 -1.88
N LYS A 32 2.80 14.58 -1.82
CA LYS A 32 1.90 14.31 -0.68
C LYS A 32 1.43 12.86 -0.62
N TYR A 33 1.33 12.19 -1.76
CA TYR A 33 0.91 10.78 -1.84
C TYR A 33 2.09 9.84 -1.56
N LYS A 34 2.08 9.17 -0.41
CA LYS A 34 3.14 8.23 0.02
C LYS A 34 2.77 6.75 -0.16
N GLY A 35 1.70 6.46 -0.91
CA GLY A 35 1.17 5.10 -1.08
C GLY A 35 0.45 4.58 0.17
N GLY A 36 0.19 3.27 0.21
CA GLY A 36 -0.40 2.62 1.37
C GLY A 36 0.56 2.63 2.56
N GLN A 37 0.02 2.72 3.78
CA GLN A 37 0.83 2.73 4.99
C GLN A 37 1.60 1.41 5.12
N VAL A 38 2.93 1.47 5.05
CA VAL A 38 3.79 0.32 5.29
C VAL A 38 3.69 -0.02 6.78
N LYS A 39 3.35 -1.28 7.10
CA LYS A 39 3.40 -1.74 8.49
C LYS A 39 4.83 -1.62 8.97
N LYS A 40 5.04 -0.81 10.01
CA LYS A 40 6.33 -0.76 10.71
C LYS A 40 6.54 -2.12 11.36
N ILE A 41 7.59 -2.82 10.94
CA ILE A 41 8.00 -4.10 11.52
C ILE A 41 9.25 -3.80 12.34
N ASP A 42 9.31 -4.40 13.51
CA ASP A 42 10.50 -4.35 14.34
C ASP A 42 11.64 -5.12 13.67
N ASP A 43 12.72 -4.42 13.33
CA ASP A 43 13.87 -4.98 12.63
C ASP A 43 14.61 -6.02 13.48
N SER A 44 14.56 -5.92 14.81
CA SER A 44 15.18 -6.90 15.71
C SER A 44 14.43 -8.24 15.67
N LEU A 45 13.10 -8.19 15.74
CA LEU A 45 12.23 -9.36 15.60
C LEU A 45 12.35 -9.98 14.21
N PHE A 46 12.42 -9.15 13.16
CA PHE A 46 12.64 -9.63 11.80
C PHE A 46 13.95 -10.41 11.68
N THR A 47 15.06 -9.85 12.19
CA THR A 47 16.38 -10.48 12.10
C THR A 47 16.41 -11.80 12.87
N ALA A 48 15.90 -11.82 14.11
CA ALA A 48 15.85 -13.03 14.91
C ALA A 48 15.00 -14.14 14.27
N ALA A 49 13.84 -13.79 13.70
CA ALA A 49 12.99 -14.76 13.02
C ALA A 49 13.56 -15.18 11.65
N TYR A 50 14.28 -14.30 10.96
CA TYR A 50 14.96 -14.62 9.71
C TYR A 50 16.12 -15.62 9.90
N GLU A 51 16.92 -15.48 10.95
CA GLU A 51 17.99 -16.44 11.29
C GLU A 51 17.40 -17.83 11.62
N ARG A 52 16.33 -17.88 12.41
CA ARG A 52 15.61 -19.13 12.72
C ARG A 52 14.99 -19.76 11.46
N TYR A 53 14.49 -18.93 10.53
CA TYR A 53 13.98 -19.39 9.24
C TYR A 53 15.11 -19.97 8.36
N LYS A 54 16.27 -19.33 8.30
CA LYS A 54 17.47 -19.84 7.60
C LYS A 54 17.97 -21.15 8.18
N ALA A 55 17.98 -21.27 9.51
CA ALA A 55 18.33 -22.50 10.23
C ALA A 55 17.28 -23.61 10.09
N ARG A 56 16.20 -23.42 9.31
CA ARG A 56 15.06 -24.34 9.12
C ARG A 56 14.35 -24.72 10.42
N GLN A 57 14.44 -23.87 11.46
CA GLN A 57 13.77 -24.07 12.75
C GLN A 57 12.29 -23.67 12.69
N ILE A 58 11.95 -22.70 11.85
CA ILE A 58 10.57 -22.24 11.62
C ILE A 58 10.22 -22.25 10.14
N ASN A 59 8.94 -22.46 9.83
CA ASN A 59 8.44 -22.33 8.47
C ASN A 59 7.99 -20.90 8.15
N LYS A 60 7.77 -20.61 6.86
CA LYS A 60 7.41 -19.25 6.39
C LYS A 60 6.09 -18.74 6.96
N VAL A 61 5.17 -19.65 7.32
CA VAL A 61 3.88 -19.30 7.93
C VAL A 61 4.08 -18.87 9.39
N GLN A 62 4.90 -19.60 10.14
CA GLN A 62 5.28 -19.25 11.51
C GLN A 62 6.04 -17.93 11.55
N PHE A 63 6.98 -17.72 10.63
CA PHE A 63 7.70 -16.45 10.50
C PHE A 63 6.76 -15.26 10.30
N ALA A 64 5.78 -15.37 9.40
CA ALA A 64 4.80 -14.31 9.18
C ALA A 64 3.93 -14.05 10.42
N ARG A 65 3.57 -15.12 11.16
CA ARG A 65 2.79 -15.04 12.40
C ARG A 65 3.56 -14.34 13.52
N GLU A 66 4.84 -14.67 13.72
CA GLU A 66 5.69 -14.02 14.72
C GLU A 66 5.82 -12.51 14.47
N LEU A 67 5.80 -12.09 13.20
CA LEU A 67 5.84 -10.69 12.81
C LEU A 67 4.47 -10.00 12.75
N HIS A 68 3.38 -10.71 13.07
CA HIS A 68 2.00 -10.20 12.96
C HIS A 68 1.64 -9.62 11.58
N ILE A 69 2.16 -10.24 10.51
CA ILE A 69 1.90 -9.85 9.12
C ILE A 69 1.33 -11.03 8.32
N SER A 70 0.74 -10.71 7.16
CA SER A 70 0.32 -11.73 6.21
C SER A 70 1.54 -12.30 5.48
N ARG A 71 1.43 -13.56 5.02
CA ARG A 71 2.48 -14.20 4.22
C ARG A 71 2.85 -13.40 2.96
N PRO A 72 1.91 -12.82 2.18
CA PRO A 72 2.28 -11.97 1.03
C PRO A 72 3.09 -10.73 1.43
N THR A 73 2.83 -10.14 2.60
CA THR A 73 3.64 -9.02 3.10
C THR A 73 5.06 -9.50 3.44
N LEU A 74 5.20 -10.66 4.08
CA LEU A 74 6.50 -11.27 4.32
C LEU A 74 7.26 -11.57 3.02
N ASP A 75 6.56 -12.08 2.00
CA ASP A 75 7.17 -12.37 0.68
C ASP A 75 7.72 -11.10 0.02
N LYS A 76 6.97 -9.99 0.06
CA LYS A 76 7.43 -8.69 -0.44
C LYS A 76 8.66 -8.19 0.34
N LEU A 77 8.61 -8.27 1.67
CA LEU A 77 9.72 -7.83 2.52
C LEU A 77 10.99 -8.63 2.29
N LEU A 78 10.89 -9.95 2.12
CA LEU A 78 12.03 -10.79 1.77
C LEU A 78 12.58 -10.39 0.39
N LYS A 79 11.72 -10.11 -0.59
CA LYS A 79 12.18 -9.62 -1.90
C LYS A 79 12.88 -8.27 -1.80
N GLU A 80 12.40 -7.34 -0.98
CA GLU A 80 12.98 -6.00 -0.84
C GLU A 80 14.26 -5.97 0.00
N ARG A 81 14.36 -6.81 1.04
CA ARG A 81 15.46 -6.77 2.02
C ARG A 81 16.54 -7.83 1.80
N VAL A 82 16.25 -8.90 1.07
CA VAL A 82 17.14 -10.07 0.92
C VAL A 82 17.53 -10.35 -0.52
N ALA A 83 16.88 -9.72 -1.51
CA ALA A 83 17.34 -9.83 -2.89
C ALA A 83 18.71 -9.14 -3.06
N PRO A 84 19.61 -9.69 -3.91
CA PRO A 84 20.87 -9.04 -4.27
C PRO A 84 20.66 -7.74 -5.05
#